data_AF-A0A7Y4RE17-F1
#
_entry.id   AF-A0A7Y4RE17-F1
#
_cell.length_a   1.000
_cell.length_b   1.000
_cell.length_c   1.000
_cell.angle_alpha   90.00
_cell.angle_beta   90.00
_cell.angle_gamma   90.00
#
_symmetry.space_group_name_H-M   'P 1'
#
loop_
_entity.id
_entity.type
_entity.pdbx_description
1 polymer ?
#
loop_
_entity_poly.entity_id
_entity_poly.type
_entity_poly.pdbx_seq_one_letter_code
_entity_poly.pdbx_strand_id
1 'polypeptide(L)'
;MQILAAIDVGSNAMRILVGRIVYDGKIEVIENLRLPVRLGQDAFTTGIVSEETAQQAVDAFTRFRKIMDDHKVEKVRAVATSAMRELTNSDLLIDRIARSTGIEIELISGEEEARLIHLAVAQSVNLKNKHALLIDIGGGSVEVTLSQNGNILSTESYNMGTVRLLKKLSGEKNSAMPFHKLVREYAEAARHRIDRELGSKKIDICVGTGGNIEEMGNLRQKLFKRDSERAITLEELDKLVETLSRMKVEERMRKFKLKPDRADVILPASIVLQMIAHEAKIKEVVIPNVGLKDGVLWDMAYDLQKTARVSPREQVWASALSLGEKYKFDADHAKLVAYHAGKLFDLSHALHNLNDEYRLLLEIGALLHDIGHFINTVDHNKHGYYILKASPLIGLSEVQQNIVANVMLYHRKSTPSLEDGGFRALTPKDRLVVIKLSALMRLADALDVSHTGSVKDIQLVEQRNSWKLKLKGNGDLMLEKWTLEKRQRLFQDVFGVKLEITK
;
A
#
# COMPACT_ATOMS: atom_id res chain seq x y z
N MET A 1 5.64 -17.13 -23.18
CA MET A 1 5.28 -15.77 -22.70
C MET A 1 4.13 -15.96 -21.76
N GLN A 2 4.25 -15.50 -20.52
CA GLN A 2 3.25 -15.78 -19.49
C GLN A 2 2.04 -14.87 -19.64
N ILE A 3 0.85 -15.45 -19.53
CA ILE A 3 -0.42 -14.74 -19.57
C ILE A 3 -0.99 -14.69 -18.15
N LEU A 4 -1.28 -13.48 -17.69
CA LEU A 4 -1.79 -13.20 -16.35
C LEU A 4 -3.18 -12.58 -16.41
N ALA A 5 -3.96 -12.78 -15.35
CA ALA A 5 -5.22 -12.08 -15.14
C ALA A 5 -5.24 -11.35 -13.80
N ALA A 6 -5.65 -10.10 -13.82
CA ALA A 6 -5.96 -9.31 -12.63
C ALA A 6 -7.46 -9.06 -12.57
N ILE A 7 -8.08 -9.35 -11.42
CA ILE A 7 -9.50 -9.12 -11.18
C ILE A 7 -9.67 -8.10 -10.05
N ASP A 8 -10.48 -7.08 -10.30
CA ASP A 8 -10.88 -6.04 -9.34
C ASP A 8 -12.37 -6.21 -9.01
N VAL A 9 -12.67 -6.49 -7.75
CA VAL A 9 -14.03 -6.60 -7.20
C VAL A 9 -14.38 -5.30 -6.47
N GLY A 10 -14.80 -4.30 -7.24
CA GLY A 10 -15.19 -2.99 -6.74
C GLY A 10 -16.68 -2.87 -6.36
N SER A 11 -17.05 -1.75 -5.75
CA SER A 11 -18.41 -1.53 -5.24
C SER A 11 -19.48 -1.32 -6.31
N ASN A 12 -19.11 -0.79 -7.48
CA ASN A 12 -20.06 -0.51 -8.58
C ASN A 12 -19.94 -1.51 -9.75
N ALA A 13 -18.79 -2.18 -9.88
CA ALA A 13 -18.52 -3.10 -10.95
C ALA A 13 -17.34 -4.02 -10.61
N MET A 14 -17.35 -5.19 -11.23
CA MET A 14 -16.23 -6.12 -11.25
C MET A 14 -15.51 -6.03 -12.60
N ARG A 15 -14.19 -6.18 -12.60
CA ARG A 15 -13.37 -6.07 -13.81
C ARG A 15 -12.36 -7.19 -13.87
N ILE A 16 -12.07 -7.66 -15.08
CA ILE A 16 -10.92 -8.52 -15.39
C ILE A 16 -10.05 -7.83 -16.44
N LEU A 17 -8.74 -7.88 -16.23
CA LEU A 17 -7.72 -7.50 -17.19
C LEU A 17 -6.82 -8.70 -17.43
N VAL A 18 -6.73 -9.15 -18.68
CA VAL A 18 -5.80 -10.21 -19.11
C VAL A 18 -4.66 -9.55 -19.86
N GLY A 19 -3.42 -9.84 -19.45
CA GLY A 19 -2.23 -9.31 -20.10
C GLY A 19 -1.15 -10.36 -20.31
N ARG A 20 -0.34 -10.15 -21.35
CA ARG A 20 0.83 -10.96 -21.68
C ARG A 20 2.09 -10.20 -21.31
N ILE A 21 2.97 -10.86 -20.57
CA ILE A 21 4.30 -10.33 -20.28
C ILE A 21 5.19 -10.53 -21.51
N VAL A 22 5.73 -9.45 -22.05
CA VAL A 22 6.68 -9.47 -23.18
C VAL A 22 8.14 -9.38 -22.69
N TYR A 23 9.11 -9.63 -23.58
CA TYR A 23 10.53 -9.83 -23.24
C TYR A 23 11.23 -8.62 -22.58
N ASP A 24 10.67 -7.42 -22.66
CA ASP A 24 11.18 -6.19 -22.03
C ASP A 24 10.45 -5.82 -20.73
N GLY A 25 9.65 -6.75 -20.21
CA GLY A 25 8.84 -6.56 -19.01
C GLY A 25 7.65 -5.63 -19.18
N LYS A 26 7.32 -5.21 -20.40
CA LYS A 26 6.02 -4.58 -20.68
C LYS A 26 4.90 -5.60 -20.61
N ILE A 27 3.69 -5.08 -20.41
CA ILE A 27 2.46 -5.85 -20.41
C ILE A 27 1.64 -5.45 -21.63
N GLU A 28 1.40 -6.42 -22.51
CA GLU A 28 0.46 -6.29 -23.63
C GLU A 28 -0.93 -6.68 -23.13
N VAL A 29 -1.90 -5.76 -23.17
CA VAL A 29 -3.30 -6.06 -22.80
C VAL A 29 -3.94 -6.92 -23.89
N ILE A 30 -4.44 -8.09 -23.50
CA ILE A 30 -5.13 -9.03 -24.39
C ILE A 30 -6.65 -8.82 -24.32
N GLU A 31 -7.19 -8.72 -23.10
CA GLU A 31 -8.64 -8.62 -22.87
C GLU A 31 -8.91 -7.72 -21.66
N ASN A 32 -9.98 -6.94 -21.72
CA ASN A 32 -10.40 -6.06 -20.63
C ASN A 32 -11.93 -6.00 -20.58
N LEU A 33 -12.52 -6.63 -19.56
CA LEU A 33 -13.96 -6.70 -19.41
C LEU A 33 -14.40 -6.07 -18.08
N ARG A 34 -15.46 -5.27 -18.15
CA ARG A 34 -16.17 -4.69 -17.00
C ARG A 34 -17.61 -5.19 -16.95
N LEU A 35 -18.01 -5.76 -15.81
CA LEU A 35 -19.38 -6.21 -15.54
C LEU A 35 -19.99 -5.38 -14.38
N PRO A 36 -21.18 -4.77 -14.57
CA PRO A 36 -21.79 -3.88 -13.59
C PRO A 36 -22.48 -4.67 -12.46
N VAL A 37 -21.71 -5.19 -11.51
CA VAL A 37 -22.22 -5.81 -10.28
C VAL A 37 -22.10 -4.82 -9.13
N ARG A 38 -23.23 -4.42 -8.56
CA ARG A 38 -23.32 -3.30 -7.59
C ARG A 38 -23.26 -3.78 -6.14
N LEU A 39 -22.19 -4.46 -5.74
CA LEU A 39 -21.99 -4.91 -4.35
C LEU A 39 -22.16 -3.78 -3.31
N GLY A 40 -21.74 -2.56 -3.67
CA GLY A 40 -21.87 -1.38 -2.82
C GLY A 40 -23.31 -0.98 -2.50
N GLN A 41 -24.28 -1.37 -3.33
CA GLN A 41 -25.68 -1.13 -3.00
C GLN A 41 -26.07 -1.87 -1.73
N ASP A 42 -25.73 -3.16 -1.63
CA ASP A 42 -26.06 -4.00 -0.48
C ASP A 42 -25.16 -3.64 0.72
N ALA A 43 -23.85 -3.51 0.48
CA ALA A 43 -22.87 -3.19 1.52
C ALA A 43 -23.21 -1.88 2.26
N PHE A 44 -23.60 -0.82 1.55
CA PHE A 44 -23.84 0.49 2.14
C PHE A 44 -25.29 0.76 2.53
N THR A 45 -26.16 -0.26 2.46
CA THR A 45 -27.56 -0.16 2.91
C THR A 45 -27.90 -1.17 3.98
N THR A 46 -27.80 -2.47 3.67
CA THR A 46 -28.17 -3.57 4.57
C THR A 46 -26.95 -4.16 5.29
N GLY A 47 -25.74 -3.99 4.74
CA GLY A 47 -24.52 -4.64 5.24
C GLY A 47 -24.47 -6.15 4.98
N ILE A 48 -25.40 -6.68 4.17
CA ILE A 48 -25.54 -8.09 3.83
C ILE A 48 -25.78 -8.20 2.33
N VAL A 49 -25.00 -9.03 1.64
CA VAL A 49 -25.18 -9.25 0.20
C VAL A 49 -26.47 -10.03 -0.04
N SER A 50 -27.32 -9.50 -0.91
CA SER A 50 -28.55 -10.18 -1.32
C SER A 50 -28.25 -11.38 -2.23
N GLU A 51 -29.16 -12.35 -2.29
CA GLU A 51 -28.99 -13.52 -3.16
C GLU A 51 -28.92 -13.12 -4.64
N GLU A 52 -29.64 -12.06 -5.05
CA GLU A 52 -29.57 -11.51 -6.41
C GLU A 52 -28.16 -11.01 -6.73
N THR A 53 -27.60 -10.14 -5.88
CA THR A 53 -26.24 -9.61 -6.07
C THR A 53 -25.19 -10.71 -5.98
N ALA A 54 -25.37 -11.69 -5.07
CA ALA A 54 -24.47 -12.84 -4.95
C ALA A 54 -24.48 -13.69 -6.24
N GLN A 55 -25.65 -13.94 -6.82
CA GLN A 55 -25.75 -14.68 -8.08
C GLN A 55 -25.12 -13.88 -9.24
N GLN A 56 -25.34 -12.56 -9.31
CA GLN A 56 -24.68 -11.71 -10.32
C GLN A 56 -23.14 -11.75 -10.20
N ALA A 57 -22.62 -11.78 -8.97
CA ALA A 57 -21.18 -11.90 -8.72
C ALA A 57 -20.64 -13.28 -9.19
N VAL A 58 -21.34 -14.37 -8.87
CA VAL A 58 -20.97 -15.72 -9.34
C VAL A 58 -21.01 -15.81 -10.86
N ASP A 59 -22.04 -15.25 -11.50
CA ASP A 59 -22.16 -15.20 -12.97
C ASP A 59 -21.02 -14.39 -13.60
N ALA A 60 -20.62 -13.28 -12.98
CA ALA A 60 -19.49 -12.47 -13.42
C ALA A 60 -18.17 -13.26 -13.36
N PHE A 61 -17.89 -13.93 -12.24
CA PHE A 61 -16.70 -14.76 -12.09
C PHE A 61 -16.72 -15.99 -13.01
N THR A 62 -17.89 -16.54 -13.32
CA THR A 62 -18.04 -17.63 -14.30
C THR A 62 -17.61 -17.15 -15.70
N ARG A 63 -17.99 -15.92 -16.08
CA ARG A 63 -17.51 -15.30 -17.32
C ARG A 63 -16.01 -15.02 -17.29
N PHE A 64 -15.47 -14.57 -16.16
CA PHE A 64 -14.04 -14.35 -15.98
C PHE A 64 -13.24 -15.65 -16.12
N ARG A 65 -13.70 -16.76 -15.52
CA ARG A 65 -13.11 -18.09 -15.69
C ARG A 65 -13.06 -18.49 -17.15
N LYS A 66 -14.15 -18.31 -17.89
CA LYS A 66 -14.20 -18.61 -19.33
C LYS A 66 -13.16 -17.80 -20.12
N ILE A 67 -13.07 -16.49 -19.87
CA ILE A 67 -12.05 -15.63 -20.50
C ILE A 67 -10.64 -16.13 -20.18
N MET A 68 -10.39 -16.52 -18.93
CA MET A 68 -9.10 -17.07 -18.51
C MET A 68 -8.77 -18.39 -19.22
N ASP A 69 -9.76 -19.27 -19.41
CA ASP A 69 -9.62 -20.53 -20.14
C ASP A 69 -9.31 -20.28 -21.62
N ASP A 70 -10.07 -19.40 -22.26
CA ASP A 70 -9.94 -19.06 -23.68
C ASP A 70 -8.54 -18.48 -23.99
N HIS A 71 -7.99 -17.68 -23.07
CA HIS A 71 -6.65 -17.10 -23.20
C HIS A 71 -5.53 -17.92 -22.54
N LYS A 72 -5.83 -19.08 -21.95
CA LYS A 72 -4.85 -19.93 -21.24
C LYS A 72 -4.05 -19.17 -20.18
N VAL A 73 -4.75 -18.39 -19.35
CA VAL A 73 -4.15 -17.66 -18.23
C VAL A 73 -3.45 -18.62 -17.28
N GLU A 74 -2.17 -18.36 -17.00
CA GLU A 74 -1.34 -19.20 -16.13
C GLU A 74 -1.49 -18.84 -14.65
N LYS A 75 -1.69 -17.56 -14.34
CA LYS A 75 -1.90 -17.06 -12.98
C LYS A 75 -2.94 -15.97 -12.94
N VAL A 76 -3.74 -15.97 -11.88
CA VAL A 76 -4.73 -14.95 -11.56
C VAL A 76 -4.50 -14.40 -10.17
N ARG A 77 -4.76 -13.10 -9.98
CA ARG A 77 -4.97 -12.50 -8.66
C ARG A 77 -6.28 -11.72 -8.69
N ALA A 78 -7.21 -12.07 -7.83
CA ALA A 78 -8.47 -11.37 -7.66
C ALA A 78 -8.47 -10.64 -6.32
N VAL A 79 -8.64 -9.33 -6.35
CA VAL A 79 -8.67 -8.49 -5.15
C VAL A 79 -10.05 -7.88 -4.96
N ALA A 80 -10.47 -7.71 -3.70
CA ALA A 80 -11.74 -7.09 -3.34
C ALA A 80 -11.55 -5.93 -2.38
N THR A 81 -12.33 -4.86 -2.61
CA THR A 81 -12.14 -3.56 -1.97
C THR A 81 -13.24 -3.22 -0.97
N SER A 82 -13.49 -1.94 -0.71
CA SER A 82 -14.34 -1.41 0.38
C SER A 82 -15.71 -2.07 0.52
N ALA A 83 -16.41 -2.33 -0.59
CA ALA A 83 -17.74 -2.95 -0.53
C ALA A 83 -17.70 -4.35 0.08
N MET A 84 -16.68 -5.14 -0.25
CA MET A 84 -16.56 -6.52 0.21
C MET A 84 -16.10 -6.57 1.68
N ARG A 85 -15.19 -5.66 2.08
CA ARG A 85 -14.72 -5.51 3.47
C ARG A 85 -15.85 -5.20 4.48
N GLU A 86 -16.88 -4.48 4.05
CA GLU A 86 -17.97 -4.04 4.93
C GLU A 86 -19.14 -5.01 5.00
N LEU A 87 -19.19 -6.01 4.12
CA LEU A 87 -20.23 -7.02 4.13
C LEU A 87 -19.98 -8.04 5.26
N THR A 88 -20.97 -8.21 6.12
CA THR A 88 -20.92 -9.15 7.25
C THR A 88 -20.92 -10.62 6.81
N ASN A 89 -21.45 -10.91 5.62
CA ASN A 89 -21.49 -12.24 5.02
C ASN A 89 -20.57 -12.36 3.79
N SER A 90 -19.52 -11.53 3.71
CA SER A 90 -18.53 -11.54 2.63
C SER A 90 -17.87 -12.91 2.45
N ASP A 91 -17.47 -13.56 3.53
CA ASP A 91 -16.81 -14.88 3.51
C ASP A 91 -17.65 -15.95 2.79
N LEU A 92 -18.98 -15.92 2.96
CA LEU A 92 -19.87 -16.85 2.26
C LEU A 92 -19.90 -16.62 0.75
N LEU A 93 -19.83 -15.35 0.32
CA LEU A 93 -19.75 -15.01 -1.09
C LEU A 93 -18.38 -15.38 -1.68
N ILE A 94 -17.29 -15.12 -0.96
CA ILE A 94 -15.92 -15.51 -1.36
C ILE A 94 -15.87 -17.02 -1.59
N ASP A 95 -16.31 -17.80 -0.61
CA ASP A 95 -16.28 -19.25 -0.67
C ASP A 95 -17.20 -19.80 -1.78
N ARG A 96 -18.38 -19.21 -1.99
CA ARG A 96 -19.27 -19.59 -3.10
C ARG A 96 -18.62 -19.34 -4.47
N ILE A 97 -17.97 -18.18 -4.66
CA ILE A 97 -17.26 -17.85 -5.91
C ILE A 97 -16.09 -18.82 -6.13
N ALA A 98 -15.29 -19.08 -5.09
CA ALA A 98 -14.16 -20.00 -5.14
C ALA A 98 -14.61 -21.41 -5.52
N ARG A 99 -15.66 -21.95 -4.87
CA ARG A 99 -16.21 -23.27 -5.21
C ARG A 99 -16.77 -23.36 -6.63
N SER A 100 -17.37 -22.28 -7.13
CA SER A 100 -18.03 -22.29 -8.45
C SER A 100 -17.05 -22.08 -9.61
N THR A 101 -15.92 -21.40 -9.37
CA THR A 101 -15.04 -20.92 -10.45
C THR A 101 -13.56 -21.26 -10.27
N GLY A 102 -13.17 -21.73 -9.09
CA GLY A 102 -11.77 -21.97 -8.72
C GLY A 102 -10.94 -20.70 -8.54
N ILE A 103 -11.58 -19.52 -8.48
CA ILE A 103 -10.91 -18.23 -8.32
C ILE A 103 -11.02 -17.79 -6.85
N GLU A 104 -9.89 -17.70 -6.17
CA GLU A 104 -9.80 -17.17 -4.80
C GLU A 104 -9.76 -15.64 -4.82
N ILE A 105 -10.50 -15.02 -3.89
CA ILE A 105 -10.57 -13.56 -3.74
C ILE A 105 -9.77 -13.16 -2.49
N GLU A 106 -8.84 -12.22 -2.67
CA GLU A 106 -8.07 -11.59 -1.61
C GLU A 106 -8.75 -10.28 -1.18
N LEU A 107 -9.14 -10.16 0.10
CA LEU A 107 -9.58 -8.89 0.67
C LEU A 107 -8.36 -8.02 0.96
N ILE A 108 -8.24 -6.88 0.28
CA ILE A 108 -7.12 -5.95 0.45
C ILE A 108 -7.52 -4.74 1.30
N SER A 109 -6.58 -4.14 2.04
CA SER A 109 -6.84 -2.89 2.77
C SER A 109 -6.90 -1.67 1.84
N GLY A 110 -7.32 -0.51 2.35
CA GLY A 110 -7.30 0.73 1.57
C GLY A 110 -5.87 1.19 1.23
N GLU A 111 -4.91 0.90 2.09
CA GLU A 111 -3.49 1.17 1.87
C GLU A 111 -2.91 0.29 0.76
N GLU A 112 -3.27 -0.99 0.72
CA GLU A 112 -2.84 -1.89 -0.36
C GLU A 112 -3.51 -1.52 -1.70
N GLU A 113 -4.79 -1.14 -1.68
CA GLU A 113 -5.49 -0.58 -2.83
C GLU A 113 -4.77 0.66 -3.37
N ALA A 114 -4.43 1.61 -2.49
CA ALA A 114 -3.67 2.81 -2.85
C ALA A 114 -2.26 2.49 -3.38
N ARG A 115 -1.56 1.50 -2.80
CA ARG A 115 -0.24 1.04 -3.28
C ARG A 115 -0.31 0.50 -4.69
N LEU A 116 -1.29 -0.35 -4.98
CA LEU A 116 -1.49 -0.95 -6.31
C LEU A 116 -1.89 0.10 -7.35
N ILE A 117 -2.78 1.04 -7.00
CA ILE A 117 -3.16 2.15 -7.88
C ILE A 117 -1.94 3.05 -8.17
N HIS A 118 -1.18 3.42 -7.14
CA HIS A 118 0.05 4.20 -7.30
C HIS A 118 1.06 3.50 -8.20
N LEU A 119 1.25 2.18 -8.04
CA LEU A 119 2.10 1.38 -8.91
C LEU A 119 1.67 1.50 -10.38
N ALA A 120 0.36 1.36 -10.67
CA ALA A 120 -0.17 1.52 -12.02
C ALA A 120 0.09 2.94 -12.59
N VAL A 121 -0.14 3.97 -11.76
CA VAL A 121 0.10 5.37 -12.13
C VAL A 121 1.58 5.61 -12.41
N ALA A 122 2.49 5.08 -11.60
CA ALA A 122 3.93 5.26 -11.77
C ALA A 122 4.47 4.65 -13.09
N GLN A 123 3.80 3.63 -13.63
CA GLN A 123 4.13 3.07 -14.96
C GLN A 123 3.65 3.97 -16.12
N SER A 124 2.63 4.80 -15.88
CA SER A 124 1.97 5.61 -16.92
C SER A 124 2.33 7.09 -16.86
N VAL A 125 2.76 7.57 -15.68
CA VAL A 125 3.01 8.98 -15.39
C VAL A 125 4.37 9.11 -14.70
N ASN A 126 5.23 10.01 -15.19
CA ASN A 126 6.51 10.25 -14.55
C ASN A 126 6.34 11.05 -13.25
N LEU A 127 6.47 10.34 -12.11
CA LEU A 127 6.42 10.87 -10.75
C LEU A 127 7.80 11.21 -10.16
N LYS A 128 8.90 10.98 -10.88
CA LYS A 128 10.26 11.24 -10.39
C LYS A 128 10.46 12.74 -10.13
N ASN A 129 11.13 13.06 -9.03
CA ASN A 129 11.42 14.43 -8.59
C ASN A 129 10.19 15.35 -8.48
N LYS A 130 9.00 14.78 -8.19
CA LYS A 130 7.74 15.53 -8.05
C LYS A 130 7.04 15.19 -6.73
N HIS A 131 6.29 16.15 -6.19
CA HIS A 131 5.20 15.93 -5.25
C HIS A 131 3.92 15.71 -6.06
N ALA A 132 3.37 14.51 -5.96
CA ALA A 132 2.18 14.09 -6.68
C ALA A 132 1.01 13.90 -5.72
N LEU A 133 -0.15 14.41 -6.10
CA LEU A 133 -1.44 14.10 -5.48
C LEU A 133 -2.18 13.12 -6.39
N LEU A 134 -2.46 11.93 -5.89
CA LEU A 134 -3.25 10.92 -6.57
C LEU A 134 -4.63 10.87 -5.91
N ILE A 135 -5.69 10.91 -6.72
CA ILE A 135 -7.09 10.86 -6.28
C ILE A 135 -7.75 9.72 -7.03
N ASP A 136 -8.04 8.60 -6.35
CA ASP A 136 -8.89 7.55 -6.90
C ASP A 136 -10.33 7.72 -6.43
N ILE A 137 -11.29 7.72 -7.36
CA ILE A 137 -12.71 7.80 -7.02
C ILE A 137 -13.39 6.48 -7.37
N GLY A 138 -13.52 5.65 -6.34
CA GLY A 138 -14.25 4.40 -6.34
C GLY A 138 -15.75 4.55 -6.07
N GLY A 139 -16.42 3.40 -6.04
CA GLY A 139 -17.85 3.33 -5.70
C GLY A 139 -18.13 3.43 -4.20
N GLY A 140 -17.25 2.90 -3.36
CA GLY A 140 -17.40 2.87 -1.90
C GLY A 140 -16.55 3.87 -1.14
N SER A 141 -15.35 4.12 -1.65
CA SER A 141 -14.34 4.98 -1.06
C SER A 141 -13.72 5.93 -2.09
N VAL A 142 -12.95 6.89 -1.58
CA VAL A 142 -12.09 7.80 -2.35
C VAL A 142 -10.73 7.80 -1.66
N GLU A 143 -9.71 7.38 -2.38
CA GLU A 143 -8.34 7.31 -1.89
C GLU A 143 -7.58 8.57 -2.30
N VAL A 144 -7.02 9.29 -1.32
CA VAL A 144 -6.19 10.47 -1.54
C VAL A 144 -4.77 10.12 -1.12
N THR A 145 -3.89 9.98 -2.09
CA THR A 145 -2.51 9.55 -1.90
C THR A 145 -1.54 10.67 -2.25
N LEU A 146 -0.65 11.00 -1.32
CA LEU A 146 0.49 11.87 -1.56
C LEU A 146 1.72 11.04 -1.84
N SER A 147 2.40 11.37 -2.93
CA SER A 147 3.64 10.74 -3.33
C SER A 147 4.74 11.78 -3.53
N GLN A 148 5.96 11.42 -3.16
CA GLN A 148 7.16 12.20 -3.44
C GLN A 148 8.20 11.31 -4.09
N ASN A 149 8.77 11.80 -5.19
CA ASN A 149 9.80 11.09 -5.95
C ASN A 149 9.41 9.63 -6.27
N GLY A 150 8.17 9.42 -6.68
CA GLY A 150 7.66 8.09 -7.01
C GLY A 150 7.46 7.14 -5.83
N ASN A 151 7.49 7.61 -4.58
CA ASN A 151 7.14 6.83 -3.40
C ASN A 151 5.94 7.46 -2.67
N ILE A 152 5.03 6.65 -2.14
CA ILE A 152 3.92 7.11 -1.31
C ILE A 152 4.47 7.62 0.03
N LEU A 153 4.13 8.87 0.35
CA LEU A 153 4.36 9.48 1.66
C LEU A 153 3.21 9.18 2.63
N SER A 154 1.98 9.35 2.14
CA SER A 154 0.77 9.13 2.94
C SER A 154 -0.38 8.76 2.03
N THR A 155 -1.31 7.97 2.55
CA THR A 155 -2.58 7.66 1.89
C THR A 155 -3.71 7.69 2.92
N GLU A 156 -4.88 8.16 2.51
CA GLU A 156 -6.11 8.13 3.29
C GLU A 156 -7.26 7.66 2.42
N SER A 157 -8.06 6.74 2.94
CA SER A 157 -9.28 6.25 2.30
C SER A 157 -10.50 6.87 2.99
N TYR A 158 -11.24 7.71 2.26
CA TYR A 158 -12.47 8.33 2.75
C TYR A 158 -13.70 7.53 2.32
N ASN A 159 -14.59 7.23 3.28
CA ASN A 159 -15.86 6.55 3.03
C ASN A 159 -16.89 7.48 2.37
N MET A 160 -16.58 7.95 1.16
CA MET A 160 -17.38 8.87 0.35
C MET A 160 -17.38 8.48 -1.14
N GLY A 161 -17.24 7.20 -1.46
CA GLY A 161 -17.34 6.74 -2.85
C GLY A 161 -18.73 7.02 -3.44
N THR A 162 -18.81 6.98 -4.77
CA THR A 162 -19.98 7.51 -5.49
C THR A 162 -21.28 6.77 -5.23
N VAL A 163 -21.23 5.44 -5.05
CA VAL A 163 -22.39 4.60 -4.74
C VAL A 163 -22.88 4.89 -3.32
N ARG A 164 -21.96 5.01 -2.37
CA ARG A 164 -22.27 5.38 -0.97
C ARG A 164 -22.92 6.75 -0.89
N LEU A 165 -22.34 7.74 -1.59
CA LEU A 165 -22.88 9.08 -1.66
C LEU A 165 -24.28 9.09 -2.28
N LEU A 166 -24.48 8.42 -3.41
CA LEU A 166 -25.79 8.33 -4.08
C LEU A 166 -26.88 7.77 -3.16
N LYS A 167 -26.56 6.75 -2.33
CA LYS A 167 -27.52 6.17 -1.38
C LYS A 167 -27.88 7.12 -0.24
N LYS A 168 -26.91 7.83 0.33
CA LYS A 168 -27.19 8.89 1.33
C LYS A 168 -28.14 9.95 0.77
N LEU A 169 -27.96 10.34 -0.49
CA LEU A 169 -28.81 11.32 -1.16
C LEU A 169 -30.22 10.81 -1.51
N SER A 170 -30.35 9.52 -1.81
CA SER A 170 -31.64 8.93 -2.17
C SER A 170 -32.53 8.68 -0.96
N GLY A 171 -31.95 8.52 0.24
CA GLY A 171 -32.68 8.33 1.50
C GLY A 171 -33.25 9.62 2.09
N GLU A 172 -32.57 10.75 1.93
CA GLU A 172 -33.02 12.06 2.40
C GLU A 172 -33.80 12.78 1.30
N LYS A 173 -35.09 12.50 1.17
CA LYS A 173 -35.99 13.10 0.16
C LYS A 173 -36.08 14.64 0.16
N ASN A 174 -35.34 15.39 0.98
CA ASN A 174 -35.63 16.82 1.20
C ASN A 174 -34.48 17.80 1.47
N SER A 175 -33.22 17.56 1.10
CA SER A 175 -32.33 18.72 0.85
C SER A 175 -31.13 18.38 -0.04
N ALA A 176 -30.83 19.28 -1.00
CA ALA A 176 -29.59 19.25 -1.78
C ALA A 176 -28.38 19.81 -0.99
N MET A 177 -28.65 20.47 0.16
CA MET A 177 -27.63 21.05 1.05
C MET A 177 -26.71 20.07 1.81
N PRO A 178 -27.12 18.84 2.22
CA PRO A 178 -26.26 17.90 2.94
C PRO A 178 -25.12 17.36 2.07
N PHE A 179 -25.34 17.23 0.76
CA PHE A 179 -24.35 16.67 -0.16
C PHE A 179 -23.10 17.52 -0.28
N HIS A 180 -23.28 18.77 -0.73
CA HIS A 180 -22.16 19.68 -0.95
C HIS A 180 -21.46 20.01 0.34
N LYS A 181 -22.19 20.08 1.46
CA LYS A 181 -21.61 20.26 2.79
C LYS A 181 -20.75 19.07 3.20
N LEU A 182 -21.27 17.85 3.08
CA LEU A 182 -20.53 16.63 3.43
C LEU A 182 -19.27 16.47 2.58
N VAL A 183 -19.38 16.63 1.25
CA VAL A 183 -18.22 16.53 0.35
C VAL A 183 -17.21 17.64 0.64
N ARG A 184 -17.67 18.86 0.99
CA ARG A 184 -16.78 19.95 1.42
C ARG A 184 -16.04 19.61 2.70
N GLU A 185 -16.71 19.09 3.72
CA GLU A 185 -16.05 18.67 4.98
C GLU A 185 -14.97 17.62 4.74
N TYR A 186 -15.20 16.66 3.83
CA TYR A 186 -14.17 15.71 3.41
C TYR A 186 -13.02 16.36 2.62
N ALA A 187 -13.34 17.29 1.72
CA ALA A 187 -12.31 18.01 0.95
C ALA A 187 -11.44 18.89 1.86
N GLU A 188 -12.03 19.53 2.87
CA GLU A 188 -11.32 20.29 3.91
C GLU A 188 -10.41 19.36 4.74
N ALA A 189 -10.91 18.17 5.13
CA ALA A 189 -10.11 17.17 5.83
C ALA A 189 -8.92 16.69 4.97
N ALA A 190 -9.12 16.46 3.67
CA ALA A 190 -8.06 16.14 2.72
C ALA A 190 -7.04 17.28 2.62
N ARG A 191 -7.48 18.54 2.53
CA ARG A 191 -6.59 19.71 2.53
C ARG A 191 -5.73 19.80 3.78
N HIS A 192 -6.34 19.65 4.96
CA HIS A 192 -5.59 19.67 6.22
C HIS A 192 -4.54 18.56 6.31
N ARG A 193 -4.77 17.42 5.65
CA ARG A 193 -3.77 16.36 5.53
C ARG A 193 -2.64 16.76 4.58
N ILE A 194 -2.99 17.29 3.41
CA ILE A 194 -2.03 17.79 2.42
C ILE A 194 -1.12 18.86 3.02
N ASP A 195 -1.68 19.83 3.72
CA ASP A 195 -0.94 20.91 4.38
C ASP A 195 0.02 20.37 5.45
N ARG A 196 -0.37 19.30 6.16
CA ARG A 196 0.45 18.67 7.21
C ARG A 196 1.65 17.91 6.65
N GLU A 197 1.45 17.17 5.57
CA GLU A 197 2.48 16.29 4.98
C GLU A 197 3.43 17.07 4.05
N LEU A 198 2.93 18.05 3.30
CA LEU A 198 3.75 18.85 2.38
C LEU A 198 4.31 20.13 3.00
N GLY A 199 3.71 20.63 4.09
CA GLY A 199 4.08 21.92 4.67
C GLY A 199 3.90 23.05 3.67
N SER A 200 5.00 23.76 3.33
CA SER A 200 5.00 24.85 2.35
C SER A 200 5.23 24.40 0.90
N LYS A 201 5.46 23.10 0.67
CA LYS A 201 5.74 22.57 -0.67
C LYS A 201 4.46 22.53 -1.51
N LYS A 202 4.61 22.72 -2.82
CA LYS A 202 3.50 22.69 -3.77
C LYS A 202 3.34 21.30 -4.37
N ILE A 203 2.12 20.97 -4.77
CA ILE A 203 1.84 19.80 -5.60
C ILE A 203 2.27 20.12 -7.04
N ASP A 204 3.18 19.31 -7.57
CA ASP A 204 3.72 19.46 -8.92
C ASP A 204 2.82 18.82 -9.98
N ILE A 205 2.10 17.76 -9.60
CA ILE A 205 1.20 17.02 -10.48
C ILE A 205 0.02 16.43 -9.69
N CYS A 206 -1.19 16.53 -10.25
CA CYS A 206 -2.37 15.83 -9.75
C CYS A 206 -2.78 14.77 -10.75
N VAL A 207 -3.05 13.55 -10.28
CA VAL A 207 -3.47 12.41 -11.09
C VAL A 207 -4.80 11.90 -10.56
N GLY A 208 -5.80 11.77 -11.44
CA GLY A 208 -7.10 11.21 -11.11
C GLY A 208 -7.28 9.83 -11.73
N THR A 209 -7.68 8.85 -10.93
CA THR A 209 -7.95 7.48 -11.36
C THR A 209 -9.37 7.04 -10.99
N GLY A 210 -9.77 5.90 -11.54
CA GLY A 210 -11.11 5.36 -11.35
C GLY A 210 -12.01 5.71 -12.53
N GLY A 211 -12.93 4.79 -12.82
CA GLY A 211 -13.63 4.85 -14.09
C GLY A 211 -14.45 6.13 -14.30
N ASN A 212 -14.89 6.82 -13.24
CA ASN A 212 -15.68 8.05 -13.40
C ASN A 212 -14.80 9.20 -13.88
N ILE A 213 -13.55 9.26 -13.43
CA ILE A 213 -12.58 10.25 -13.90
C ILE A 213 -12.24 9.99 -15.37
N GLU A 214 -12.03 8.73 -15.76
CA GLU A 214 -11.85 8.34 -17.17
C GLU A 214 -13.03 8.83 -18.04
N GLU A 215 -14.26 8.66 -17.56
CA GLU A 215 -15.45 9.14 -18.27
C GLU A 215 -15.52 10.68 -18.32
N MET A 216 -15.03 11.40 -17.30
CA MET A 216 -14.90 12.86 -17.36
C MET A 216 -13.93 13.29 -18.48
N GLY A 217 -12.82 12.56 -18.67
CA GLY A 217 -11.91 12.75 -19.81
C GLY A 217 -12.60 12.52 -21.16
N ASN A 218 -13.40 11.46 -21.29
CA ASN A 218 -14.19 11.19 -22.50
C ASN A 218 -15.23 12.29 -22.77
N LEU A 219 -15.90 12.78 -21.71
CA LEU A 219 -16.87 13.87 -21.81
C LEU A 219 -16.19 15.19 -22.18
N ARG A 220 -14.98 15.44 -21.71
CA ARG A 220 -14.18 16.63 -22.06
C ARG A 220 -13.95 16.72 -23.58
N GLN A 221 -13.57 15.62 -24.24
CA GLN A 221 -13.42 15.60 -25.70
C GLN A 221 -14.74 15.96 -26.40
N LYS A 222 -15.85 15.35 -25.95
CA LYS A 222 -17.18 15.54 -26.56
C LYS A 222 -17.77 16.94 -26.32
N LEU A 223 -17.66 17.46 -25.11
CA LEU A 223 -18.30 18.71 -24.67
C LEU A 223 -17.45 19.94 -24.99
N PHE A 224 -16.14 19.85 -24.79
CA PHE A 224 -15.22 20.98 -24.91
C PHE A 224 -14.35 20.91 -26.17
N LYS A 225 -14.59 19.91 -27.04
CA LYS A 225 -13.89 19.71 -28.32
C LYS A 225 -12.37 19.72 -28.16
N ARG A 226 -11.90 19.04 -27.11
CA ARG A 226 -10.46 18.87 -26.83
C ARG A 226 -9.95 17.60 -27.49
N ASP A 227 -8.68 17.60 -27.86
CA ASP A 227 -8.07 16.47 -28.57
C ASP A 227 -7.73 15.27 -27.67
N SER A 228 -7.63 15.48 -26.35
CA SER A 228 -7.16 14.46 -25.41
C SER A 228 -8.11 14.23 -24.24
N GLU A 229 -8.37 12.97 -23.92
CA GLU A 229 -9.06 12.55 -22.69
C GLU A 229 -8.12 12.40 -21.48
N ARG A 230 -6.81 12.62 -21.67
CA ARG A 230 -5.76 12.33 -20.67
C ARG A 230 -5.58 13.39 -19.59
N ALA A 231 -6.40 14.43 -19.58
CA ALA A 231 -6.38 15.46 -18.56
C ALA A 231 -7.71 16.20 -18.52
N ILE A 232 -8.01 16.89 -17.41
CA ILE A 232 -9.09 17.85 -17.29
C ILE A 232 -8.64 19.04 -16.45
N THR A 233 -8.86 20.27 -16.93
CA THR A 233 -8.56 21.46 -16.13
C THR A 233 -9.65 21.71 -15.10
N LEU A 234 -9.33 22.44 -14.03
CA LEU A 234 -10.31 22.80 -13.01
C LEU A 234 -11.50 23.58 -13.60
N GLU A 235 -11.24 24.51 -14.52
CA GLU A 235 -12.29 25.26 -15.23
C GLU A 235 -13.20 24.36 -16.08
N GLU A 236 -12.63 23.34 -16.73
CA GLU A 236 -13.39 22.37 -17.53
C GLU A 236 -14.22 21.46 -16.61
N LEU A 237 -13.66 21.06 -15.47
CA LEU A 237 -14.36 20.28 -14.46
C LEU A 237 -15.52 21.08 -13.85
N ASP A 238 -15.34 22.38 -13.57
CA ASP A 238 -16.40 23.27 -13.09
C ASP A 238 -17.59 23.33 -14.07
N LYS A 239 -17.29 23.54 -15.36
CA LYS A 239 -18.30 23.54 -16.43
C LYS A 239 -18.99 22.18 -16.59
N LEU A 240 -18.25 21.09 -16.40
CA LEU A 240 -18.79 19.74 -16.47
C LEU A 240 -19.79 19.50 -15.33
N VAL A 241 -19.46 19.89 -14.10
CA VAL A 241 -20.37 19.81 -12.95
C VAL A 241 -21.63 20.66 -13.17
N GLU A 242 -21.47 21.90 -13.63
CA GLU A 242 -22.60 22.79 -13.97
C GLU A 242 -23.52 22.14 -15.01
N THR A 243 -22.95 21.55 -16.06
CA THR A 243 -23.71 20.88 -17.12
C THR A 243 -24.46 19.66 -16.58
N LEU A 244 -23.79 18.79 -15.82
CA LEU A 244 -24.37 17.54 -15.31
C LEU A 244 -25.45 17.80 -14.24
N SER A 245 -25.30 18.84 -13.42
CA SER A 245 -26.26 19.20 -12.37
C SER A 245 -27.61 19.68 -12.92
N ARG A 246 -27.63 20.23 -14.14
CA ARG A 246 -28.86 20.64 -14.84
C ARG A 246 -29.58 19.50 -15.56
N MET A 247 -29.02 18.29 -15.54
CA MET A 247 -29.54 17.15 -16.28
C MET A 247 -30.02 16.03 -15.36
N LYS A 248 -31.16 15.42 -15.70
CA LYS A 248 -31.61 14.16 -15.10
C LYS A 248 -30.76 12.98 -15.58
N VAL A 249 -30.80 11.85 -14.85
CA VAL A 249 -30.02 10.66 -15.18
C VAL A 249 -30.34 10.16 -16.60
N GLU A 250 -31.62 10.14 -16.98
CA GLU A 250 -32.07 9.71 -18.30
C GLU A 250 -31.55 10.63 -19.42
N GLU A 251 -31.44 11.92 -19.15
CA GLU A 251 -30.88 12.89 -20.10
C GLU A 251 -29.37 12.69 -20.26
N ARG A 252 -28.65 12.42 -19.17
CA ARG A 252 -27.22 12.08 -19.22
C ARG A 252 -27.00 10.80 -20.03
N MET A 253 -27.83 9.77 -19.84
CA MET A 253 -27.79 8.54 -20.62
C MET A 253 -27.99 8.81 -22.11
N ARG A 254 -29.03 9.55 -22.49
CA ARG A 254 -29.35 9.82 -23.91
C ARG A 254 -28.32 10.73 -24.58
N LYS A 255 -28.00 11.86 -23.96
CA LYS A 255 -27.13 12.89 -24.56
C LYS A 255 -25.67 12.43 -24.66
N PHE A 256 -25.18 11.73 -23.65
CA PHE A 256 -23.78 11.34 -23.56
C PHE A 256 -23.53 9.85 -23.86
N LYS A 257 -24.59 9.08 -24.12
CA LYS A 257 -24.56 7.62 -24.33
C LYS A 257 -23.95 6.87 -23.14
N LEU A 258 -24.17 7.39 -21.92
CA LEU A 258 -23.71 6.74 -20.69
C LEU A 258 -24.58 5.54 -20.36
N LYS A 259 -23.95 4.46 -19.90
CA LYS A 259 -24.68 3.32 -19.31
C LYS A 259 -25.44 3.78 -18.05
N PRO A 260 -26.57 3.14 -17.71
CA PRO A 260 -27.35 3.52 -16.53
C PRO A 260 -26.50 3.55 -15.26
N ASP A 261 -25.61 2.57 -15.10
CA ASP A 261 -24.76 2.40 -13.92
C ASP A 261 -23.63 3.43 -13.78
N ARG A 262 -23.47 4.26 -14.81
CA ARG A 262 -22.52 5.36 -14.92
C ARG A 262 -23.21 6.71 -14.77
N ALA A 263 -24.38 6.86 -15.38
CA ALA A 263 -25.08 8.14 -15.50
C ALA A 263 -25.57 8.68 -14.14
N ASP A 264 -25.87 7.81 -13.18
CA ASP A 264 -26.28 8.18 -11.83
C ASP A 264 -25.09 8.61 -10.95
N VAL A 265 -23.93 7.96 -11.10
CA VAL A 265 -22.73 8.19 -10.28
C VAL A 265 -21.75 9.23 -10.82
N ILE A 266 -21.82 9.61 -12.10
CA ILE A 266 -20.85 10.55 -12.71
C ILE A 266 -20.89 11.94 -12.08
N LEU A 267 -22.08 12.48 -11.77
CA LEU A 267 -22.20 13.81 -11.15
C LEU A 267 -21.61 13.83 -9.72
N PRO A 268 -21.97 12.90 -8.81
CA PRO A 268 -21.32 12.81 -7.52
C PRO A 268 -19.79 12.72 -7.61
N ALA A 269 -19.27 11.90 -8.55
CA ALA A 269 -17.84 11.78 -8.77
C ALA A 269 -17.19 13.11 -9.18
N SER A 270 -17.80 13.84 -10.11
CA SER A 270 -17.29 15.12 -10.59
C SER A 270 -17.27 16.17 -9.48
N ILE A 271 -18.27 16.18 -8.60
CA ILE A 271 -18.32 17.11 -7.46
C ILE A 271 -17.22 16.78 -6.45
N VAL A 272 -16.98 15.50 -6.15
CA VAL A 272 -15.88 15.09 -5.25
C VAL A 272 -14.54 15.52 -5.82
N LEU A 273 -14.25 15.21 -7.10
CA LEU A 273 -12.99 15.59 -7.73
C LEU A 273 -12.82 17.11 -7.76
N GLN A 274 -13.89 17.83 -8.10
CA GLN A 274 -13.91 19.30 -8.15
C GLN A 274 -13.54 19.89 -6.79
N MET A 275 -14.18 19.44 -5.71
CA MET A 275 -13.93 19.99 -4.38
C MET A 275 -12.51 19.71 -3.90
N ILE A 276 -12.01 18.49 -4.07
CA ILE A 276 -10.63 18.16 -3.70
C ILE A 276 -9.64 19.00 -4.52
N ALA A 277 -9.88 19.17 -5.83
CA ALA A 277 -9.03 19.98 -6.69
C ALA A 277 -9.03 21.47 -6.32
N HIS A 278 -10.18 22.05 -5.96
CA HIS A 278 -10.28 23.43 -5.45
C HIS A 278 -9.51 23.60 -4.14
N GLU A 279 -9.76 22.74 -3.16
CA GLU A 279 -9.12 22.81 -1.84
C GLU A 279 -7.59 22.63 -1.92
N ALA A 280 -7.13 21.71 -2.78
CA ALA A 280 -5.71 21.46 -3.02
C ALA A 280 -5.06 22.43 -4.03
N LYS A 281 -5.80 23.44 -4.52
CA LYS A 281 -5.34 24.47 -5.49
C LYS A 281 -4.75 23.88 -6.78
N ILE A 282 -5.37 22.80 -7.26
CA ILE A 282 -4.96 22.08 -8.45
C ILE A 282 -5.53 22.75 -9.69
N LYS A 283 -4.70 22.98 -10.70
CA LYS A 283 -5.13 23.61 -11.97
C LYS A 283 -5.59 22.59 -13.01
N GLU A 284 -4.99 21.41 -12.99
CA GLU A 284 -5.22 20.33 -13.95
C GLU A 284 -5.04 18.98 -13.27
N VAL A 285 -5.89 18.03 -13.64
CA VAL A 285 -5.83 16.63 -13.20
C VAL A 285 -5.49 15.77 -14.41
N VAL A 286 -4.38 15.04 -14.33
CA VAL A 286 -3.95 14.06 -15.34
C VAL A 286 -4.74 12.77 -15.19
N ILE A 287 -5.18 12.18 -16.30
CA ILE A 287 -6.03 10.99 -16.36
C ILE A 287 -5.28 9.90 -17.14
N PRO A 288 -4.58 8.98 -16.45
CA PRO A 288 -3.71 8.01 -17.10
C PRO A 288 -4.46 6.79 -17.66
N ASN A 289 -5.78 6.68 -17.46
CA ASN A 289 -6.60 5.53 -17.88
C ASN A 289 -6.06 4.19 -17.36
N VAL A 290 -5.60 4.19 -16.11
CA VAL A 290 -5.19 3.00 -15.35
C VAL A 290 -5.87 3.00 -13.98
N GLY A 291 -5.99 1.83 -13.36
CA GLY A 291 -6.51 1.70 -12.01
C GLY A 291 -6.04 0.43 -11.30
N LEU A 292 -6.81 -0.02 -10.31
CA LEU A 292 -6.42 -1.13 -9.42
C LEU A 292 -6.04 -2.42 -10.17
N LYS A 293 -6.85 -2.86 -11.15
CA LYS A 293 -6.57 -4.06 -11.95
C LYS A 293 -5.23 -3.99 -12.69
N ASP A 294 -4.84 -2.80 -13.16
CA ASP A 294 -3.57 -2.57 -13.84
C ASP A 294 -2.41 -2.69 -12.85
N GLY A 295 -2.60 -2.13 -11.64
CA GLY A 295 -1.67 -2.24 -10.52
C GLY A 295 -1.42 -3.68 -10.09
N VAL A 296 -2.49 -4.46 -9.91
CA VAL A 296 -2.44 -5.89 -9.60
C VAL A 296 -1.67 -6.66 -10.67
N LEU A 297 -1.92 -6.36 -11.94
CA LEU A 297 -1.25 -7.04 -13.05
C LEU A 297 0.26 -6.74 -13.09
N TRP A 298 0.65 -5.49 -12.85
CA TRP A 298 2.06 -5.09 -12.72
C TRP A 298 2.75 -5.73 -11.51
N ASP A 299 2.07 -5.77 -10.37
CA ASP A 299 2.56 -6.41 -9.14
C ASP A 299 2.85 -7.90 -9.40
N MET A 300 1.91 -8.62 -10.04
CA MET A 300 2.10 -10.02 -10.45
C MET A 300 3.24 -10.21 -11.46
N ALA A 301 3.44 -9.26 -12.37
CA ALA A 301 4.48 -9.35 -13.39
C ALA A 301 5.89 -9.21 -12.77
N TYR A 302 6.06 -8.28 -11.83
CA TYR A 302 7.30 -8.11 -11.07
C TYR A 302 7.64 -9.34 -10.22
N ASP A 303 6.62 -9.93 -9.59
CA ASP A 303 6.77 -11.16 -8.83
C ASP A 303 7.35 -12.32 -9.66
N LEU A 304 6.88 -12.45 -10.90
CA LEU A 304 7.25 -13.55 -11.79
C LEU A 304 8.64 -13.41 -12.40
N GLN A 305 9.04 -12.19 -12.73
CA GLN A 305 10.34 -11.92 -13.33
C GLN A 305 11.49 -12.02 -12.32
N LYS A 306 11.21 -12.26 -11.03
CA LYS A 306 12.17 -12.18 -9.92
C LYS A 306 12.95 -10.85 -9.90
N THR A 307 12.48 -9.85 -10.65
CA THR A 307 12.79 -8.44 -10.46
C THR A 307 12.05 -7.99 -9.21
N ALA A 308 12.54 -8.45 -8.07
CA ALA A 308 12.12 -8.15 -6.70
C ALA A 308 10.60 -8.15 -6.45
N ARG A 309 10.15 -9.23 -5.83
CA ARG A 309 8.87 -9.38 -5.13
C ARG A 309 8.80 -8.50 -3.88
N VAL A 310 8.85 -7.18 -4.02
CA VAL A 310 8.67 -6.22 -2.93
C VAL A 310 8.20 -4.94 -3.61
N SER A 311 7.31 -4.16 -2.97
CA SER A 311 7.28 -2.73 -3.30
C SER A 311 8.74 -2.23 -3.30
N PRO A 312 9.18 -1.40 -4.26
CA PRO A 312 10.61 -1.08 -4.42
C PRO A 312 11.22 -0.86 -3.04
N ARG A 313 12.39 -1.43 -2.73
CA ARG A 313 13.08 -1.24 -1.43
C ARG A 313 12.94 0.21 -0.92
N GLU A 314 13.01 1.15 -1.86
CA GLU A 314 12.76 2.58 -1.72
C GLU A 314 11.38 2.94 -1.11
N GLN A 315 10.27 2.32 -1.52
CA GLN A 315 8.93 2.54 -0.96
C GLN A 315 8.82 2.07 0.50
N VAL A 316 9.31 0.86 0.81
CA VAL A 316 9.30 0.35 2.18
C VAL A 316 10.16 1.25 3.08
N TRP A 317 11.34 1.64 2.57
CA TRP A 317 12.24 2.55 3.25
C TRP A 317 11.61 3.94 3.46
N ALA A 318 10.97 4.50 2.43
CA ALA A 318 10.27 5.78 2.50
C ALA A 318 9.11 5.74 3.50
N SER A 319 8.34 4.66 3.52
CA SER A 319 7.26 4.46 4.49
C SER A 319 7.80 4.38 5.91
N ALA A 320 8.91 3.66 6.13
CA ALA A 320 9.55 3.59 7.44
C ALA A 320 10.15 4.94 7.87
N LEU A 321 10.80 5.69 6.96
CA LEU A 321 11.29 7.03 7.27
C LEU A 321 10.15 7.98 7.66
N SER A 322 9.06 8.00 6.90
CA SER A 322 7.87 8.81 7.21
C SER A 322 7.30 8.44 8.59
N LEU A 323 7.24 7.14 8.93
CA LEU A 323 6.82 6.70 10.25
C LEU A 323 7.80 7.17 11.34
N GLY A 324 9.11 7.03 11.13
CA GLY A 324 10.13 7.50 12.06
C GLY A 324 10.04 9.02 12.32
N GLU A 325 9.89 9.82 11.26
CA GLU A 325 9.72 11.28 11.34
C GLU A 325 8.47 11.66 12.13
N LYS A 326 7.34 10.97 11.88
CA LYS A 326 6.09 11.16 12.64
C LYS A 326 6.29 10.96 14.15
N TYR A 327 7.13 10.01 14.55
CA TYR A 327 7.46 9.72 15.95
C TYR A 327 8.76 10.39 16.43
N LYS A 328 9.30 11.34 15.67
CA LYS A 328 10.46 12.17 16.03
C LYS A 328 11.69 11.35 16.45
N PHE A 329 11.94 10.25 15.75
CA PHE A 329 13.12 9.41 16.00
C PHE A 329 14.44 10.13 15.70
N ASP A 330 15.54 9.62 16.26
CA ASP A 330 16.89 10.03 15.89
C ASP A 330 17.27 9.37 14.55
N ALA A 331 17.07 10.12 13.45
CA ALA A 331 17.25 9.60 12.11
C ALA A 331 18.69 9.22 11.78
N ASP A 332 19.69 9.91 12.36
CA ASP A 332 21.10 9.66 12.07
C ASP A 332 21.55 8.37 12.77
N HIS A 333 21.21 8.21 14.05
CA HIS A 333 21.42 6.98 14.81
C HIS A 333 20.69 5.80 14.13
N ALA A 334 19.40 5.93 13.86
CA ALA A 334 18.60 4.85 13.29
C ALA A 334 19.09 4.38 11.92
N LYS A 335 19.51 5.31 11.03
CA LYS A 335 20.12 4.96 9.74
C LYS A 335 21.45 4.23 9.91
N LEU A 336 22.26 4.61 10.90
CA LEU A 336 23.53 3.95 11.17
C LEU A 336 23.33 2.54 11.73
N VAL A 337 22.40 2.35 12.66
CA VAL A 337 22.03 1.02 13.17
C VAL A 337 21.50 0.15 12.04
N ALA A 338 20.66 0.69 11.15
CA ALA A 338 20.18 -0.03 9.97
C ALA A 338 21.31 -0.42 9.01
N TYR A 339 22.27 0.48 8.76
CA TYR A 339 23.48 0.18 7.98
C TYR A 339 24.26 -0.98 8.59
N HIS A 340 24.53 -0.94 9.91
CA HIS A 340 25.24 -2.01 10.61
C HIS A 340 24.47 -3.32 10.61
N ALA A 341 23.13 -3.28 10.73
CA ALA A 341 22.28 -4.46 10.68
C ALA A 341 22.32 -5.14 9.31
N GLY A 342 22.20 -4.36 8.22
CA GLY A 342 22.36 -4.87 6.86
C GLY A 342 23.76 -5.45 6.63
N LYS A 343 24.81 -4.80 7.14
CA LYS A 343 26.18 -5.29 7.01
C LYS A 343 26.41 -6.59 7.80
N LEU A 344 25.89 -6.69 9.02
CA LEU A 344 25.94 -7.91 9.81
C LEU A 344 25.20 -9.07 9.10
N PHE A 345 24.05 -8.79 8.49
CA PHE A 345 23.34 -9.77 7.66
C PHE A 345 24.23 -10.29 6.54
N ASP A 346 24.76 -9.40 5.71
CA ASP A 346 25.60 -9.79 4.55
C ASP A 346 26.82 -10.60 4.98
N LEU A 347 27.50 -10.15 6.04
CA LEU A 347 28.70 -10.80 6.55
C LEU A 347 28.44 -12.14 7.26
N SER A 348 27.21 -12.38 7.74
CA SER A 348 26.83 -13.61 8.45
C SER A 348 25.95 -14.54 7.63
N HIS A 349 25.87 -14.33 6.31
CA HIS A 349 25.03 -15.12 5.40
C HIS A 349 25.24 -16.64 5.55
N ALA A 350 26.49 -17.08 5.71
CA ALA A 350 26.84 -18.49 5.92
C ALA A 350 26.21 -19.11 7.19
N LEU A 351 25.87 -18.30 8.19
CA LEU A 351 25.25 -18.74 9.45
C LEU A 351 23.72 -18.82 9.35
N HIS A 352 23.10 -17.80 8.77
CA HIS A 352 21.64 -17.69 8.80
C HIS A 352 20.94 -18.25 7.55
N ASN A 353 21.60 -18.23 6.38
CA ASN A 353 21.07 -18.69 5.09
C ASN A 353 19.67 -18.10 4.77
N LEU A 354 19.55 -16.78 4.84
CA LEU A 354 18.33 -16.02 4.56
C LEU A 354 18.56 -15.14 3.34
N ASN A 355 17.52 -14.95 2.52
CA ASN A 355 17.58 -14.14 1.30
C ASN A 355 17.49 -12.62 1.58
N ASP A 356 17.67 -11.80 0.54
CA ASP A 356 17.68 -10.34 0.62
C ASP A 356 16.37 -9.69 1.10
N GLU A 357 15.25 -10.42 1.01
CA GLU A 357 13.97 -9.95 1.55
C GLU A 357 14.08 -9.76 3.07
N TYR A 358 14.67 -10.73 3.78
CA TYR A 358 14.87 -10.66 5.23
C TYR A 358 15.94 -9.64 5.64
N ARG A 359 16.88 -9.33 4.74
CA ARG A 359 17.84 -8.23 4.92
C ARG A 359 17.09 -6.90 5.05
N LEU A 360 16.15 -6.64 4.14
CA LEU A 360 15.30 -5.44 4.20
C LEU A 360 14.50 -5.41 5.51
N LEU A 361 13.86 -6.51 5.90
CA LEU A 361 13.08 -6.54 7.15
C LEU A 361 13.93 -6.23 8.39
N LEU A 362 15.17 -6.73 8.45
CA LEU A 362 16.11 -6.42 9.51
C LEU A 362 16.47 -4.92 9.53
N GLU A 363 16.80 -4.35 8.38
CA GLU A 363 17.16 -2.93 8.29
C GLU A 363 15.98 -2.01 8.64
N ILE A 364 14.75 -2.37 8.28
CA ILE A 364 13.55 -1.61 8.67
C ILE A 364 13.30 -1.73 10.17
N GLY A 365 13.46 -2.93 10.74
CA GLY A 365 13.38 -3.14 12.18
C GLY A 365 14.43 -2.30 12.93
N ALA A 366 15.63 -2.20 12.36
CA ALA A 366 16.71 -1.35 12.86
C ALA A 366 16.42 0.14 12.71
N LEU A 367 15.86 0.58 11.59
CA LEU A 367 15.51 1.98 11.36
C LEU A 367 14.41 2.46 12.33
N LEU A 368 13.52 1.57 12.76
CA LEU A 368 12.35 1.91 13.57
C LEU A 368 12.47 1.52 15.04
N HIS A 369 13.55 0.87 15.47
CA HIS A 369 13.63 0.23 16.79
C HIS A 369 13.34 1.17 17.98
N ASP A 370 13.67 2.45 17.81
CA ASP A 370 13.56 3.47 18.85
C ASP A 370 12.30 4.33 18.79
N ILE A 371 11.39 4.16 17.82
CA ILE A 371 10.19 5.00 17.72
C ILE A 371 9.29 4.93 18.96
N GLY A 372 9.41 3.86 19.76
CA GLY A 372 8.71 3.73 21.03
C GLY A 372 9.12 4.74 22.10
N HIS A 373 10.29 5.37 21.97
CA HIS A 373 10.75 6.44 22.87
C HIS A 373 9.81 7.64 22.87
N PHE A 374 9.03 7.84 21.80
CA PHE A 374 8.00 8.87 21.73
C PHE A 374 6.90 8.67 22.80
N ILE A 375 6.61 7.43 23.18
CA ILE A 375 5.63 7.10 24.21
C ILE A 375 6.30 7.13 25.59
N ASN A 376 7.36 6.34 25.77
CA ASN A 376 8.13 6.27 27.01
C ASN A 376 9.49 5.63 26.77
N THR A 377 10.50 6.06 27.52
CA THR A 377 11.85 5.46 27.49
C THR A 377 11.87 4.07 28.14
N VAL A 378 11.03 3.85 29.16
CA VAL A 378 10.82 2.55 29.78
C VAL A 378 10.02 1.67 28.82
N ASP A 379 10.53 0.47 28.53
CA ASP A 379 9.88 -0.50 27.65
C ASP A 379 9.59 0.03 26.23
N HIS A 380 10.40 0.97 25.72
CA HIS A 380 10.25 1.51 24.36
C HIS A 380 10.16 0.42 23.27
N ASN A 381 10.77 -0.74 23.47
CA ASN A 381 10.68 -1.86 22.53
C ASN A 381 9.25 -2.41 22.39
N LYS A 382 8.48 -2.45 23.49
CA LYS A 382 7.06 -2.81 23.48
C LYS A 382 6.20 -1.73 22.84
N HIS A 383 6.53 -0.46 23.11
CA HIS A 383 5.85 0.68 22.50
C HIS A 383 6.09 0.74 20.99
N GLY A 384 7.32 0.51 20.53
CA GLY A 384 7.67 0.41 19.11
C GLY A 384 6.94 -0.74 18.42
N TYR A 385 6.92 -1.93 19.04
CA TYR A 385 6.11 -3.07 18.57
C TYR A 385 4.64 -2.69 18.40
N TYR A 386 4.05 -2.03 19.40
CA TYR A 386 2.65 -1.59 19.36
C TYR A 386 2.41 -0.58 18.23
N ILE A 387 3.26 0.44 18.11
CA ILE A 387 3.16 1.46 17.06
C ILE A 387 3.18 0.81 15.68
N LEU A 388 4.15 -0.07 15.41
CA LEU A 388 4.28 -0.72 14.11
C LEU A 388 3.11 -1.68 13.81
N LYS A 389 2.58 -2.37 14.83
CA LYS A 389 1.38 -3.20 14.66
C LYS A 389 0.12 -2.37 14.35
N ALA A 390 0.06 -1.13 14.83
CA ALA A 390 -1.05 -0.21 14.59
C ALA A 390 -0.85 0.70 13.35
N SER A 391 0.37 0.77 12.80
CA SER A 391 0.72 1.63 11.66
C SER A 391 1.45 0.81 10.58
N PRO A 392 0.70 0.15 9.68
CA PRO A 392 1.28 -0.63 8.59
C PRO A 392 2.24 0.15 7.70
N LEU A 393 3.31 -0.54 7.30
CA LEU A 393 4.28 0.01 6.35
C LEU A 393 3.86 -0.35 4.94
N ILE A 394 3.74 0.67 4.10
CA ILE A 394 3.37 0.50 2.70
C ILE A 394 4.47 -0.32 2.01
N GLY A 395 4.06 -1.43 1.42
CA GLY A 395 4.95 -2.33 0.69
C GLY A 395 5.44 -3.55 1.46
N LEU A 396 5.08 -3.68 2.75
CA LEU A 396 5.22 -4.94 3.48
C LEU A 396 3.90 -5.72 3.48
N SER A 397 3.98 -7.03 3.31
CA SER A 397 2.87 -7.93 3.61
C SER A 397 2.62 -8.00 5.13
N GLU A 398 1.45 -8.48 5.54
CA GLU A 398 1.13 -8.63 6.96
C GLU A 398 2.15 -9.54 7.68
N VAL A 399 2.58 -10.63 7.03
CA VAL A 399 3.60 -11.55 7.56
C VAL A 399 4.93 -10.82 7.74
N GLN A 400 5.37 -10.07 6.73
CA GLN A 400 6.62 -9.30 6.79
C GLN A 400 6.56 -8.24 7.90
N GLN A 401 5.46 -7.52 8.02
CA GLN A 401 5.26 -6.53 9.08
C GLN A 401 5.28 -7.16 10.47
N ASN A 402 4.68 -8.34 10.63
CA ASN A 402 4.75 -9.09 11.89
C ASN A 402 6.18 -9.52 12.23
N ILE A 403 6.99 -9.91 11.24
CA ILE A 403 8.42 -10.21 11.44
C ILE A 403 9.15 -8.96 11.93
N VAL A 404 9.01 -7.82 11.23
CA VAL A 404 9.66 -6.55 11.61
C VAL A 404 9.26 -6.12 13.03
N ALA A 405 7.97 -6.18 13.35
CA ALA A 405 7.47 -5.83 14.68
C ALA A 405 8.10 -6.70 15.77
N ASN A 406 8.17 -8.03 15.57
CA ASN A 406 8.81 -8.91 16.54
C ASN A 406 10.33 -8.67 16.63
N VAL A 407 11.02 -8.37 15.53
CA VAL A 407 12.44 -7.98 15.57
C VAL A 407 12.64 -6.73 16.43
N MET A 408 11.77 -5.73 16.27
CA MET A 408 11.75 -4.54 17.12
C MET A 408 11.42 -4.86 18.58
N LEU A 409 10.51 -5.79 18.85
CA LEU A 409 10.18 -6.19 20.23
C LEU A 409 11.40 -6.77 20.95
N TYR A 410 12.19 -7.59 20.25
CA TYR A 410 13.28 -8.36 20.84
C TYR A 410 14.68 -7.78 20.61
N HIS A 411 14.80 -6.55 20.09
CA HIS A 411 16.09 -5.88 19.90
C HIS A 411 16.85 -5.62 21.22
N ARG A 412 16.17 -5.71 22.37
CA ARG A 412 16.75 -5.62 23.71
C ARG A 412 15.97 -6.47 24.72
N LYS A 413 16.54 -6.64 25.93
CA LYS A 413 15.93 -7.36 27.07
C LYS A 413 15.58 -8.83 26.72
N SER A 414 14.30 -9.20 26.74
CA SER A 414 13.80 -10.57 26.58
C SER A 414 14.12 -11.14 25.21
N THR A 415 14.45 -12.44 25.15
CA THR A 415 14.59 -13.17 23.89
C THR A 415 13.22 -13.58 23.33
N PRO A 416 13.13 -13.92 22.02
CA PRO A 416 11.88 -14.42 21.45
C PRO A 416 11.27 -15.56 22.26
N SER A 417 10.00 -15.44 22.61
CA SER A 417 9.30 -16.35 23.54
C SER A 417 7.89 -16.67 23.07
N LEU A 418 7.46 -17.92 23.22
CA LEU A 418 6.08 -18.36 22.92
C LEU A 418 5.04 -17.83 23.91
N GLU A 419 5.47 -17.21 25.01
CA GLU A 419 4.59 -16.47 25.93
C GLU A 419 4.02 -15.21 25.28
N ASP A 420 4.76 -14.61 24.34
CA ASP A 420 4.32 -13.42 23.61
C ASP A 420 3.38 -13.82 22.46
N GLY A 421 2.15 -13.31 22.50
CA GLY A 421 1.09 -13.67 21.55
C GLY A 421 1.46 -13.39 20.09
N GLY A 422 2.18 -12.28 19.83
CA GLY A 422 2.61 -11.90 18.48
C GLY A 422 3.63 -12.87 17.88
N PHE A 423 4.60 -13.33 18.70
CA PHE A 423 5.58 -14.32 18.27
C PHE A 423 4.96 -15.72 18.12
N ARG A 424 4.06 -16.09 19.04
CA ARG A 424 3.34 -17.37 18.99
C ARG A 424 2.49 -17.53 17.73
N ALA A 425 1.90 -16.45 17.23
CA ALA A 425 1.05 -16.45 16.04
C ALA A 425 1.83 -16.68 14.72
N LEU A 426 3.14 -16.45 14.70
CA LEU A 426 3.98 -16.69 13.53
C LEU A 426 4.11 -18.19 13.21
N THR A 427 4.35 -18.53 11.95
CA THR A 427 4.67 -19.91 11.57
C THR A 427 6.00 -20.37 12.20
N PRO A 428 6.26 -21.68 12.36
CA PRO A 428 7.55 -22.16 12.84
C PRO A 428 8.75 -21.61 12.04
N LYS A 429 8.58 -21.46 10.72
CA LYS A 429 9.60 -20.90 9.82
C LYS A 429 9.85 -19.43 10.14
N ASP A 430 8.80 -18.62 10.26
CA ASP A 430 8.93 -17.19 10.51
C ASP A 430 9.43 -16.89 11.93
N ARG A 431 9.11 -17.75 12.91
CA ARG A 431 9.70 -17.67 14.25
C ARG A 431 11.22 -17.85 14.22
N LEU A 432 11.73 -18.79 13.43
CA LEU A 432 13.18 -18.97 13.25
C LEU A 432 13.82 -17.76 12.56
N VAL A 433 13.13 -17.15 11.59
CA VAL A 433 13.57 -15.89 10.97
C VAL A 433 13.70 -14.81 12.04
N VAL A 434 12.65 -14.55 12.81
CA VAL A 434 12.68 -13.54 13.89
C VAL A 434 13.83 -13.80 14.87
N ILE A 435 14.03 -15.03 15.32
CA ILE A 435 15.13 -15.39 16.22
C ILE A 435 16.50 -15.01 15.64
N LYS A 436 16.76 -15.38 14.37
CA LYS A 436 18.00 -15.06 13.66
C LYS A 436 18.19 -13.55 13.49
N LEU A 437 17.14 -12.84 13.06
CA LEU A 437 17.20 -11.40 12.85
C LEU A 437 17.37 -10.62 14.16
N SER A 438 16.70 -11.02 15.24
CA SER A 438 16.86 -10.41 16.57
C SER A 438 18.27 -10.55 17.12
N ALA A 439 18.97 -11.65 16.82
CA ALA A 439 20.37 -11.83 17.19
C ALA A 439 21.28 -10.81 16.49
N LEU A 440 21.06 -10.58 15.19
CA LEU A 440 21.81 -9.57 14.43
C LEU A 440 21.45 -8.15 14.86
N MET A 441 20.16 -7.87 15.06
CA MET A 441 19.64 -6.57 15.47
C MET A 441 20.24 -6.11 16.81
N ARG A 442 20.39 -7.02 17.78
CA ARG A 442 21.02 -6.72 19.08
C ARG A 442 22.46 -6.27 18.98
N LEU A 443 23.20 -6.88 18.06
CA LEU A 443 24.58 -6.49 17.77
C LEU A 443 24.61 -5.16 17.01
N ALA A 444 23.71 -4.96 16.05
CA ALA A 444 23.60 -3.72 15.29
C ALA A 444 23.36 -2.50 16.19
N ASP A 445 22.38 -2.58 17.09
CA ASP A 445 22.08 -1.52 18.08
C ASP A 445 23.28 -1.27 19.01
N ALA A 446 23.97 -2.34 19.44
CA ALA A 446 25.15 -2.22 20.29
C ALA A 446 26.33 -1.50 19.64
N LEU A 447 26.42 -1.48 18.30
CA LEU A 447 27.48 -0.80 17.55
C LEU A 447 27.36 0.72 17.57
N ASP A 448 26.19 1.26 17.94
CA ASP A 448 25.99 2.70 18.09
C ASP A 448 25.24 3.07 19.38
N VAL A 449 25.45 2.29 20.45
CA VAL A 449 24.82 2.52 21.77
C VAL A 449 25.10 3.91 22.36
N SER A 450 26.16 4.57 21.92
CA SER A 450 26.53 5.93 22.33
C SER A 450 25.82 7.03 21.52
N HIS A 451 25.17 6.70 20.39
CA HIS A 451 24.58 7.63 19.43
C HIS A 451 25.59 8.64 18.84
N THR A 452 26.90 8.34 18.90
CA THR A 452 27.94 9.23 18.37
C THR A 452 28.43 8.81 16.98
N GLY A 453 27.97 7.67 16.48
CA GLY A 453 28.43 7.07 15.24
C GLY A 453 29.92 6.76 15.23
N SER A 454 30.47 6.37 16.38
CA SER A 454 31.92 6.12 16.53
C SER A 454 32.38 4.92 15.69
N VAL A 455 31.57 3.87 15.61
CA VAL A 455 31.82 2.72 14.72
C VAL A 455 31.39 3.09 13.31
N LYS A 456 32.36 3.21 12.40
CA LYS A 456 32.14 3.52 10.99
C LYS A 456 31.96 2.28 10.14
N ASP A 457 32.61 1.18 10.53
CA ASP A 457 32.57 -0.03 9.73
C ASP A 457 32.85 -1.28 10.57
N ILE A 458 32.40 -2.44 10.08
CA ILE A 458 32.65 -3.74 10.73
C ILE A 458 33.19 -4.78 9.75
N GLN A 459 33.92 -5.76 10.26
CA GLN A 459 34.28 -6.98 9.53
C GLN A 459 33.96 -8.19 10.40
N LEU A 460 33.49 -9.27 9.79
CA LEU A 460 33.21 -10.52 10.47
C LEU A 460 34.02 -11.61 9.78
N VAL A 461 34.93 -12.25 10.52
CA VAL A 461 35.87 -13.21 9.98
C VAL A 461 35.63 -14.57 10.64
N GLU A 462 35.32 -15.57 9.83
CA GLU A 462 35.22 -16.95 10.28
C GLU A 462 36.59 -17.49 10.70
N GLN A 463 36.62 -18.20 11.81
CA GLN A 463 37.77 -18.95 12.33
C GLN A 463 37.35 -20.39 12.58
N ARG A 464 38.32 -21.29 12.82
CA ARG A 464 38.07 -22.74 12.93
C ARG A 464 36.89 -23.14 13.82
N ASN A 465 36.65 -22.43 14.94
CA ASN A 465 35.57 -22.71 15.90
C ASN A 465 34.93 -21.43 16.49
N SER A 466 35.10 -20.29 15.83
CA SER A 466 34.64 -18.99 16.31
C SER A 466 34.50 -18.00 15.17
N TRP A 467 33.86 -16.89 15.43
CA TRP A 467 33.78 -15.75 14.53
C TRP A 467 34.38 -14.54 15.23
N LYS A 468 35.13 -13.73 14.47
CA LYS A 468 35.76 -12.52 14.98
C LYS A 468 35.11 -11.29 14.36
N LEU A 469 34.42 -10.50 15.18
CA LEU A 469 33.87 -9.20 14.83
C LEU A 469 34.94 -8.12 15.10
N LYS A 470 35.42 -7.48 14.02
CA LYS A 470 36.38 -6.37 14.07
C LYS A 470 35.65 -5.05 13.85
N LEU A 471 35.85 -4.08 14.76
CA LEU A 471 35.24 -2.77 14.75
C LEU A 471 36.20 -1.72 14.19
N LYS A 472 35.79 -0.98 13.16
CA LYS A 472 36.56 0.16 12.63
C LYS A 472 35.83 1.45 12.95
N GLY A 473 36.53 2.39 13.55
CA GLY A 473 35.91 3.62 14.02
C GLY A 473 36.87 4.57 14.73
N ASN A 474 36.31 5.66 15.21
CA ASN A 474 37.02 6.72 15.95
C ASN A 474 37.04 6.42 17.45
N GLY A 475 38.03 6.94 18.18
CA GLY A 475 38.15 6.73 19.63
C GLY A 475 38.48 5.28 19.99
N ASP A 476 38.39 4.89 21.25
CA ASP A 476 38.74 3.53 21.73
C ASP A 476 37.60 2.50 21.59
N LEU A 477 36.37 2.93 21.31
CA LEU A 477 35.16 2.11 21.16
C LEU A 477 34.86 1.24 22.40
N MET A 478 35.27 1.70 23.60
CA MET A 478 35.12 0.90 24.82
C MET A 478 33.67 0.60 25.16
N LEU A 479 32.76 1.56 25.00
CA LEU A 479 31.34 1.39 25.34
C LEU A 479 30.64 0.42 24.38
N GLU A 480 30.90 0.54 23.08
CA GLU A 480 30.36 -0.34 22.05
C GLU A 480 30.86 -1.77 22.25
N LYS A 481 32.18 -1.94 22.47
CA LYS A 481 32.78 -3.25 22.73
C LYS A 481 32.15 -3.91 23.96
N TRP A 482 32.05 -3.19 25.08
CA TRP A 482 31.46 -3.70 26.31
C TRP A 482 29.98 -4.06 26.14
N THR A 483 29.23 -3.26 25.39
CA THR A 483 27.81 -3.51 25.13
C THR A 483 27.61 -4.73 24.23
N LEU A 484 28.43 -4.87 23.19
CA LEU A 484 28.41 -6.06 22.34
C LEU A 484 28.76 -7.33 23.13
N GLU A 485 29.76 -7.28 24.01
CA GLU A 485 30.14 -8.42 24.85
C GLU A 485 28.99 -8.89 25.76
N LYS A 486 28.13 -7.96 26.20
CA LYS A 486 26.92 -8.28 26.96
C LYS A 486 25.77 -8.84 26.11
N ARG A 487 25.70 -8.45 24.84
CA ARG A 487 24.56 -8.77 23.95
C ARG A 487 24.83 -9.93 22.99
N GLN A 488 26.09 -10.34 22.80
CA GLN A 488 26.48 -11.42 21.89
C GLN A 488 25.91 -12.80 22.25
N ARG A 489 25.47 -13.02 23.49
CA ARG A 489 24.95 -14.33 23.94
C ARG A 489 23.84 -14.86 23.03
N LEU A 490 22.89 -14.01 22.64
CA LEU A 490 21.81 -14.46 21.73
C LEU A 490 22.36 -14.90 20.38
N PHE A 491 23.35 -14.19 19.83
CA PHE A 491 24.00 -14.58 18.58
C PHE A 491 24.68 -15.95 18.70
N GLN A 492 25.40 -16.16 19.81
CA GLN A 492 26.10 -17.42 20.07
C GLN A 492 25.12 -18.59 20.24
N ASP A 493 24.04 -18.39 21.00
CA ASP A 493 23.01 -19.40 21.23
C ASP A 493 22.24 -19.75 19.94
N VAL A 494 21.94 -18.76 19.10
CA VAL A 494 21.17 -18.96 17.85
C VAL A 494 21.97 -19.63 16.75
N PHE A 495 23.24 -19.25 16.58
CA PHE A 495 24.08 -19.74 15.48
C PHE A 495 25.04 -20.85 15.91
N GLY A 496 25.12 -21.18 17.21
CA GLY A 496 25.98 -22.24 17.72
C GLY A 496 27.47 -21.95 17.57
N VAL A 497 27.87 -20.68 17.55
CA VAL A 497 29.27 -20.24 17.35
C VAL A 497 29.72 -19.31 18.46
N LYS A 498 31.01 -19.31 18.77
CA LYS A 498 31.62 -18.27 19.61
C LYS A 498 31.80 -16.98 18.81
N LEU A 499 31.61 -15.84 19.46
CA LEU A 499 31.87 -14.52 18.88
C LEU A 499 32.94 -13.81 19.70
N GLU A 500 34.00 -13.36 19.04
CA GLU A 500 35.09 -12.58 19.63
C GLU A 500 35.07 -11.15 19.11
N ILE A 501 35.19 -10.17 20.00
CA ILE A 501 35.04 -8.76 19.67
C ILE A 501 36.37 -8.03 19.79
N THR A 502 36.77 -7.40 18.69
CA THR A 502 38.04 -6.69 18.59
C THR A 502 37.87 -5.40 17.83
N LYS A 503 38.82 -4.48 18.01
CA LYS A 503 38.94 -3.26 17.22
C LYS A 503 39.99 -3.47 16.15
#